data_AF-A0A932CKK3-F1
#
_entry.id   AF-A0A932CKK3-F1
#
_cell.length_a   1.000
_cell.length_b   1.000
_cell.length_c   1.000
_cell.angle_alpha   90.00
_cell.angle_beta   90.00
_cell.angle_gamma   90.00
#
_symmetry.space_group_name_H-M   'P 1'
#
loop_
_entity.id
_entity.type
_entity.pdbx_description
1 polymer ?
#
loop_
_entity_poly.entity_id
_entity_poly.type
_entity_poly.pdbx_seq_one_letter_code
_entity_poly.pdbx_strand_id
1 'polypeptide(L)'
;MGRTSTTITFSLPPEMAARVQELMKEEGRTKSELLREAIRRYIEEREWRLLLKYGERRARERGLAPEDVERLVDEYRSETAQSESRS
;
A
#
# COMPACT_ATOMS: atom_id res chain seq x y z
N MET A 1 -9.65 -23.88 -14.95
CA MET A 1 -8.94 -22.76 -14.30
C MET A 1 -8.92 -21.59 -15.27
N GLY A 2 -9.63 -20.50 -14.94
CA GLY A 2 -9.65 -19.30 -15.79
C GLY A 2 -8.28 -18.62 -15.82
N ARG A 3 -8.00 -17.87 -16.89
CA ARG A 3 -6.75 -17.10 -17.02
C ARG A 3 -6.62 -16.12 -15.85
N THR A 4 -5.49 -16.13 -15.15
CA THR A 4 -5.19 -15.30 -13.97
C THR A 4 -4.56 -13.94 -14.31
N SER A 5 -4.47 -13.58 -15.59
CA SER A 5 -3.82 -12.33 -16.02
C SER A 5 -4.52 -11.69 -17.22
N THR A 6 -4.63 -10.35 -17.17
CA THR A 6 -5.09 -9.50 -18.27
C THR A 6 -3.91 -8.80 -18.93
N THR A 7 -3.85 -8.80 -20.26
CA THR A 7 -2.80 -8.10 -21.03
C THR A 7 -3.14 -6.62 -21.18
N ILE A 8 -2.18 -5.74 -20.93
CA ILE A 8 -2.29 -4.30 -21.09
C ILE A 8 -1.20 -3.84 -22.05
N THR A 9 -1.56 -3.03 -23.05
CA THR A 9 -0.64 -2.44 -24.02
C THR A 9 -0.58 -0.94 -23.83
N PHE A 10 0.62 -0.37 -23.73
CA PHE A 10 0.85 1.07 -23.66
C PHE A 10 2.18 1.44 -24.32
N SER A 11 2.30 2.69 -24.75
CA SER A 11 3.53 3.25 -25.30
C SER A 11 4.33 3.93 -24.19
N LEU A 12 5.65 3.83 -24.28
CA LEU A 12 6.58 4.55 -23.41
C LEU A 12 7.39 5.54 -24.25
N PRO A 13 7.69 6.75 -23.74
CA PRO A 13 8.75 7.59 -24.26
C PRO A 13 10.03 6.77 -24.54
N PRO A 14 10.74 7.02 -25.66
CA PRO A 14 11.91 6.24 -26.06
C PRO A 14 12.99 6.16 -24.97
N GLU A 15 13.25 7.26 -24.28
CA GLU A 15 14.20 7.34 -23.16
C GLU A 15 13.83 6.41 -22.00
N MET A 16 12.55 6.34 -21.64
CA MET A 16 12.08 5.47 -20.57
C MET A 16 12.12 4.00 -21.02
N ALA A 17 11.82 3.71 -22.29
CA ALA A 17 11.96 2.36 -22.82
C ALA A 17 13.41 1.87 -22.77
N ALA A 18 14.38 2.73 -23.08
CA ALA A 18 15.80 2.44 -22.95
C ALA A 18 16.17 2.14 -21.49
N ARG A 19 15.70 2.97 -20.55
CA ARG A 19 15.98 2.77 -19.12
C ARG A 19 15.40 1.47 -18.57
N VAL A 20 14.19 1.08 -19.02
CA VAL A 20 13.60 -0.22 -18.67
C VAL A 20 14.48 -1.37 -19.16
N GLN A 21 15.05 -1.27 -20.37
CA GLN A 21 15.95 -2.31 -20.89
C GLN A 21 17.26 -2.40 -20.10
N GLU A 22 17.82 -1.27 -19.66
CA GLU A 22 19.01 -1.25 -18.80
C GLU A 22 18.72 -1.96 -17.47
N LEU A 23 17.65 -1.57 -16.78
CA LEU A 23 17.24 -2.17 -15.50
C LEU A 23 16.98 -3.68 -15.62
N MET A 24 16.36 -4.12 -16.72
CA MET A 24 16.17 -5.55 -16.98
C MET A 24 17.48 -6.33 -17.06
N LYS A 25 18.51 -5.74 -17.69
CA LYS A 25 19.84 -6.36 -17.82
C LYS A 25 20.59 -6.36 -16.49
N GLU A 26 20.54 -5.25 -15.75
CA GLU A 26 21.18 -5.08 -14.45
C GLU A 26 20.60 -6.04 -13.40
N GLU A 27 19.27 -6.18 -13.36
CA GLU A 27 18.57 -7.01 -12.37
C GLU A 27 18.37 -8.47 -12.82
N GLY A 28 18.66 -8.79 -14.09
CA GLY A 28 18.40 -10.13 -14.65
C GLY A 28 16.92 -10.50 -14.71
N ARG A 29 16.03 -9.51 -14.91
CA ARG A 29 14.56 -9.67 -14.84
C ARG A 29 13.89 -9.53 -16.19
N THR A 30 12.72 -10.15 -16.33
CA THR A 30 11.88 -9.96 -17.51
C THR A 30 11.14 -8.62 -17.46
N LYS A 31 10.77 -8.10 -18.65
CA LYS A 31 9.98 -6.87 -18.78
C LYS A 31 8.67 -6.94 -17.98
N SER A 32 7.98 -8.07 -18.03
CA SER A 32 6.71 -8.26 -17.34
C SER A 32 6.87 -8.29 -15.82
N GLU A 33 7.96 -8.84 -15.28
CA GLU A 33 8.22 -8.81 -13.84
C GLU A 33 8.52 -7.40 -13.35
N LEU A 34 9.39 -6.68 -14.04
CA LEU A 34 9.75 -5.32 -13.69
C LEU A 34 8.54 -4.39 -13.70
N LEU A 35 7.74 -4.43 -14.79
CA LEU A 35 6.57 -3.57 -14.92
C LEU A 35 5.46 -3.92 -13.94
N ARG A 36 5.19 -5.22 -13.69
CA ARG A 36 4.20 -5.62 -12.68
C ARG A 36 4.61 -5.14 -11.29
N GLU A 37 5.89 -5.27 -10.94
CA GLU A 37 6.41 -4.78 -9.67
C GLU A 37 6.25 -3.27 -9.53
N ALA A 38 6.63 -2.51 -10.57
CA ALA A 38 6.51 -1.05 -10.58
C ALA A 38 5.05 -0.61 -10.40
N ILE A 39 4.11 -1.24 -11.11
CA ILE A 39 2.68 -0.94 -10.99
C ILE A 39 2.17 -1.28 -9.59
N ARG A 40 2.53 -2.45 -9.04
CA ARG A 40 2.14 -2.86 -7.69
C ARG A 40 2.60 -1.84 -6.64
N ARG A 41 3.88 -1.47 -6.67
CA ARG A 41 4.44 -0.47 -5.75
C ARG A 41 3.74 0.88 -5.85
N TYR A 42 3.43 1.32 -7.08
CA TYR A 42 2.70 2.57 -7.28
C TYR A 42 1.29 2.54 -6.66
N ILE A 43 0.57 1.42 -6.80
CA ILE A 43 -0.76 1.24 -6.20
C ILE A 43 -0.65 1.23 -4.68
N GLU A 44 0.22 0.40 -4.10
CA GLU A 44 0.43 0.31 -2.65
C GLU A 44 0.80 1.65 -2.04
N GLU A 45 1.72 2.40 -2.67
CA GLU A 45 2.10 3.72 -2.21
C GLU A 45 0.92 4.72 -2.30
N ARG A 46 0.10 4.63 -3.35
CA ARG A 46 -1.09 5.47 -3.48
C ARG A 46 -2.12 5.17 -2.40
N GLU A 47 -2.37 3.91 -2.11
CA GLU A 47 -3.29 3.49 -1.07
C GLU A 47 -2.78 3.91 0.31
N TRP A 48 -1.49 3.72 0.58
CA TRP A 48 -0.86 4.15 1.83
C TRP A 48 -1.00 5.65 2.07
N ARG A 49 -0.72 6.48 1.05
CA ARG A 49 -0.92 7.94 1.14
C ARG A 49 -2.36 8.33 1.43
N LEU A 50 -3.33 7.62 0.85
CA LEU A 50 -4.75 7.88 1.12
C LEU A 50 -5.12 7.50 2.55
N LEU A 51 -4.62 6.35 3.04
CA LEU A 51 -4.84 5.90 4.40
C LEU A 51 -4.26 6.89 5.43
N LEU A 52 -3.02 7.34 5.22
CA LEU A 52 -2.38 8.34 6.07
C LEU A 52 -3.19 9.65 6.10
N LYS A 53 -3.58 10.17 4.93
CA LYS A 53 -4.39 11.39 4.84
C LYS A 53 -5.73 11.24 5.56
N TYR A 54 -6.37 10.07 5.44
CA TYR A 54 -7.59 9.76 6.17
C TYR A 54 -7.35 9.75 7.69
N GLY A 55 -6.29 9.07 8.13
CA GLY A 55 -5.89 8.97 9.54
C GLY A 55 -5.59 10.33 10.17
N GLU A 56 -4.77 11.16 9.50
CA GLU A 56 -4.44 12.51 9.94
C GLU A 56 -5.68 13.38 10.13
N ARG A 57 -6.61 13.32 9.17
CA ARG A 57 -7.88 14.05 9.27
C ARG A 57 -8.69 13.57 10.48
N ARG A 58 -8.81 12.26 10.68
CA ARG A 58 -9.55 11.68 11.81
C ARG A 58 -8.90 12.01 13.16
N ALA A 59 -7.58 11.96 13.25
CA ALA A 59 -6.85 12.33 14.45
C ALA A 59 -7.11 13.80 14.80
N ARG A 60 -7.04 14.70 13.80
CA ARG A 60 -7.34 16.12 13.98
C ARG A 60 -8.78 16.38 14.41
N GLU A 61 -9.76 15.73 13.77
CA GLU A 61 -11.18 15.82 14.15
C GLU A 61 -11.43 15.40 15.60
N ARG A 62 -10.60 14.49 16.14
CA ARG A 62 -10.73 13.94 17.49
C ARG A 62 -9.73 14.51 18.49
N GLY A 63 -8.87 15.44 18.08
CA GLY A 63 -7.82 16.01 18.93
C GLY A 63 -6.79 14.99 19.43
N LEU A 64 -6.55 13.91 18.67
CA LEU A 64 -5.63 12.84 19.04
C LEU A 64 -4.20 13.17 18.64
N ALA A 65 -3.25 12.86 19.53
CA ALA A 65 -1.82 12.96 19.32
C ALA A 65 -1.15 11.57 19.32
N PRO A 66 0.09 11.43 18.81
CA PRO A 66 0.81 10.15 18.84
C PRO A 66 0.95 9.55 20.25
N GLU A 67 1.01 10.38 21.28
CA GLU A 67 1.13 9.97 22.69
C GLU A 67 -0.16 9.30 23.20
N ASP A 68 -1.31 9.55 22.58
CA ASP A 68 -2.59 8.92 22.94
C ASP A 68 -2.68 7.45 22.51
N VAL A 69 -1.78 6.97 21.63
CA VAL A 69 -1.88 5.66 21.00
C VAL A 69 -1.90 4.53 22.05
N GLU A 70 -0.99 4.57 23.02
CA GLU A 70 -0.88 3.52 24.05
C GLU A 70 -2.16 3.42 24.88
N ARG A 71 -2.65 4.57 25.38
CA ARG A 71 -3.92 4.66 26.12
C ARG A 71 -5.09 4.11 25.30
N LEU A 72 -5.23 4.51 24.04
CA LEU A 72 -6.32 4.06 23.17
C LEU A 72 -6.28 2.55 22.88
N VAL A 73 -5.09 1.96 22.75
CA VAL A 73 -4.93 0.52 22.55
C VAL A 73 -5.32 -0.26 23.81
N ASP A 74 -4.92 0.23 24.98
CA ASP A 74 -5.28 -0.39 26.26
C ASP A 74 -6.78 -0.30 26.56
N GLU A 75 -7.40 0.86 26.27
CA GLU A 75 -8.85 1.05 26.33
C GLU A 75 -9.56 0.01 25.44
N TYR A 76 -9.16 -0.11 24.16
CA TYR A 76 -9.78 -1.05 23.22
C TYR A 76 -9.63 -2.52 23.63
N ARG A 77 -8.44 -2.94 24.10
CA ARG A 77 -8.20 -4.31 24.58
C ARG A 77 -9.06 -4.63 25.81
N SER A 78 -9.17 -3.68 26.73
CA SER A 78 -9.98 -3.81 27.94
C SER A 78 -11.47 -3.93 27.61
N GLU A 79 -11.97 -3.15 26.64
CA GLU A 79 -13.35 -3.24 26.15
C GLU A 79 -13.64 -4.60 25.49
N THR A 80 -12.72 -5.07 24.64
CA THR A 80 -12.89 -6.34 23.92
C THR A 80 -12.94 -7.53 24.88
N ALA A 81 -12.03 -7.60 25.85
CA ALA A 81 -12.01 -8.66 26.87
C ALA A 81 -13.28 -8.66 27.76
N GLN A 82 -13.82 -7.48 28.07
CA GLN A 82 -15.08 -7.34 28.82
C GLN A 82 -16.29 -7.79 27.99
N SER A 83 -16.28 -7.55 26.68
CA SER A 83 -17.37 -7.96 25.78
C SER A 83 -17.42 -9.48 25.56
N GLU A 84 -16.24 -10.14 25.50
CA GLU A 84 -16.12 -11.60 25.38
C GLU A 84 -16.50 -12.32 26.69
N SER A 85 -16.25 -11.69 27.84
CA SER A 85 -16.63 -12.25 29.15
C SER A 85 -18.13 -12.14 29.46
N ARG A 86 -18.87 -11.35 28.68
CA ARG A 86 -20.30 -11.08 28.86
C ARG A 86 -21.20 -11.86 27.90
N SER A 87 -20.60 -12.62 26.97
CA SER A 87 -21.28 -13.52 26.02
C SER A 87 -21.08 -14.98 26.42
#